data_AF-A0A9P4MIZ9-F1
#
_entry.id   AF-A0A9P4MIZ9-F1
#
_cell.length_a   1.000
_cell.length_b   1.000
_cell.length_c   1.000
_cell.angle_alpha   90.00
_cell.angle_beta   90.00
_cell.angle_gamma   90.00
#
_symmetry.space_group_name_H-M   'P 1'
#
loop_
_entity.id
_entity.type
_entity.pdbx_description
1 polymer ?
#
loop_
_entity_poly.entity_id
_entity_poly.type
_entity_poly.pdbx_seq_one_letter_code
_entity_poly.pdbx_strand_id
1 'polypeptide(L)'
;MPLDARGHVIANPQCAICGQQWPLDNPCAHESVELRNLSQQALHRWLDASAMQQIQKWVFDKASTHIKDKFEKHLERHRRWLESDLARIPYYKTYQDFRGHPPNLRPEVVDAIGRDIYKARSLFQDRINDSWRHCIRKFPKALDRAWSQIRAQYPIDARAIRPPPARRNSFYLWP
;
A
#
# COMPACT_ATOMS: atom_id res chain seq x y z
N MET A 1 -39.45 32.54 -33.63
CA MET A 1 -38.78 31.62 -32.70
C MET A 1 -39.26 30.20 -33.00
N PRO A 2 -38.38 29.19 -32.99
CA PRO A 2 -38.80 27.81 -33.22
C PRO A 2 -39.81 27.40 -32.14
N LEU A 3 -40.92 26.80 -32.58
CA LEU A 3 -41.98 26.29 -31.71
C LEU A 3 -41.90 24.76 -31.68
N ASP A 4 -42.14 24.15 -30.51
CA ASP A 4 -42.26 22.69 -30.42
C ASP A 4 -43.60 22.20 -31.02
N ALA A 5 -43.79 20.89 -31.10
CA ALA A 5 -45.04 20.27 -31.58
C ALA A 5 -46.28 20.61 -30.72
N ARG A 6 -46.11 21.33 -29.60
CA ARG A 6 -47.15 21.77 -28.67
C ARG A 6 -47.31 23.30 -28.63
N GLY A 7 -46.57 24.04 -29.48
CA GLY A 7 -46.64 25.50 -29.56
C GLY A 7 -45.83 26.26 -28.51
N HIS A 8 -44.91 25.61 -27.78
CA HIS A 8 -44.01 26.30 -26.86
C HIS A 8 -42.78 26.87 -27.57
N VAL A 9 -42.33 28.03 -27.11
CA VAL A 9 -41.05 28.63 -27.55
C VAL A 9 -39.90 27.71 -27.14
N ILE A 10 -39.15 27.21 -28.12
CA ILE A 10 -37.92 26.46 -27.87
C ILE A 10 -36.79 27.48 -27.69
N ALA A 11 -36.35 27.67 -26.46
CA ALA A 11 -35.13 28.42 -26.16
C ALA A 11 -33.92 27.50 -26.39
N ASN A 12 -33.16 27.73 -27.46
CA ASN A 12 -31.90 27.04 -27.68
C ASN A 12 -30.83 27.55 -26.71
N PRO A 13 -30.15 26.66 -25.96
CA PRO A 13 -29.07 27.07 -25.06
C PRO A 13 -27.92 27.71 -25.85
N GLN A 14 -27.30 28.71 -25.22
CA GLN A 14 -26.02 29.27 -25.69
C GLN A 14 -24.88 28.51 -25.04
N CYS A 15 -23.88 28.16 -25.84
CA CYS A 15 -22.66 27.52 -25.36
C CYS A 15 -21.94 28.45 -24.38
N ALA A 16 -21.64 27.97 -23.17
CA ALA A 16 -20.95 28.72 -22.13
C ALA A 16 -19.49 29.07 -22.48
N ILE A 17 -18.90 28.43 -23.51
CA ILE A 17 -17.52 28.64 -23.94
C ILE A 17 -17.45 29.56 -25.17
N CYS A 18 -18.25 29.30 -26.21
CA CYS A 18 -18.18 30.03 -27.48
C CYS A 18 -19.35 31.00 -27.73
N GLY A 19 -20.39 31.00 -26.88
CA GLY A 19 -21.55 31.88 -26.99
C GLY A 19 -22.55 31.54 -28.11
N GLN A 20 -22.25 30.57 -28.98
CA GLN A 20 -23.16 30.17 -30.06
C GLN A 20 -24.37 29.40 -29.54
N GLN A 21 -25.53 29.61 -30.16
CA GLN A 21 -26.77 28.86 -29.86
C GLN A 21 -26.75 27.50 -30.57
N TRP A 22 -27.15 26.44 -29.85
CA TRP A 22 -27.22 25.08 -30.37
C TRP A 22 -28.54 24.40 -29.98
N PRO A 23 -29.05 23.44 -30.78
CA PRO A 23 -30.21 22.63 -30.40
C PRO A 23 -29.97 21.84 -29.11
N LEU A 24 -31.00 21.69 -28.28
CA LEU A 24 -30.90 21.00 -26.98
C LEU A 24 -30.44 19.53 -27.07
N ASP A 25 -30.75 18.88 -28.19
CA ASP A 25 -30.41 17.50 -28.50
C ASP A 25 -28.99 17.33 -29.04
N ASN A 26 -28.31 18.41 -29.39
CA ASN A 26 -26.94 18.39 -29.91
C ASN A 26 -26.05 19.42 -29.20
N PRO A 27 -25.46 19.06 -28.04
CA PRO A 27 -24.64 19.98 -27.27
C PRO A 27 -23.40 20.42 -28.05
N CYS A 28 -22.93 21.64 -27.78
CA CYS A 28 -21.74 22.17 -28.44
C CYS A 28 -20.51 21.32 -28.10
N ALA A 29 -19.63 21.12 -29.08
CA ALA A 29 -18.39 20.35 -28.91
C ALA A 29 -17.49 20.96 -27.81
N HIS A 30 -17.44 22.28 -27.67
CA HIS A 30 -16.61 22.97 -26.67
C HIS A 30 -17.03 22.62 -25.24
N GLU A 31 -18.33 22.64 -24.93
CA GLU A 31 -18.84 22.23 -23.62
C GLU A 31 -18.62 20.74 -23.37
N SER A 32 -18.79 19.91 -24.40
CA SER A 32 -18.55 18.47 -24.28
C SER A 32 -17.08 18.14 -23.99
N VAL A 33 -16.14 18.95 -24.49
CA VAL A 33 -14.71 18.85 -24.17
C VAL A 33 -14.46 19.38 -22.76
N GLU A 34 -15.03 20.52 -22.39
CA GLU A 34 -14.82 21.11 -21.07
C GLU A 34 -15.39 20.26 -19.94
N LEU A 35 -16.57 19.68 -20.12
CA LEU A 35 -17.15 18.74 -19.15
C LEU A 35 -16.26 17.51 -18.96
N ARG A 36 -15.66 17.00 -20.05
CA ARG A 36 -14.67 15.93 -19.98
C ARG A 36 -13.44 16.38 -19.19
N ASN A 37 -12.88 17.55 -19.47
CA ASN A 37 -11.73 18.10 -18.73
C ASN A 37 -12.05 18.25 -17.23
N LEU A 38 -13.19 18.84 -16.89
CA LEU A 38 -13.63 19.03 -15.51
C LEU A 38 -13.83 17.70 -14.78
N SER A 39 -14.39 16.69 -15.45
CA SER A 39 -14.50 15.34 -14.88
C SER A 39 -13.14 14.70 -14.59
N GLN A 40 -12.17 14.86 -15.51
CA GLN A 40 -10.81 14.37 -15.30
C GLN A 40 -10.11 15.10 -14.16
N GLN A 41 -10.27 16.42 -14.06
CA GLN A 41 -9.76 17.21 -12.95
C GLN A 41 -10.39 16.80 -11.62
N ALA A 42 -11.70 16.51 -11.60
CA ALA A 42 -12.38 16.01 -10.41
C ALA A 42 -11.85 14.63 -9.98
N LEU A 43 -11.60 13.73 -10.93
CA LEU A 43 -10.96 12.43 -10.66
C LEU A 43 -9.55 12.61 -10.11
N HIS A 44 -8.74 13.48 -10.71
CA HIS A 44 -7.38 13.76 -10.24
C HIS A 44 -7.39 14.32 -8.83
N ARG A 45 -8.26 15.30 -8.55
CA ARG A 45 -8.46 15.82 -7.18
C ARG A 45 -8.89 14.74 -6.22
N TRP A 46 -9.77 13.80 -6.60
CA TRP A 46 -10.17 12.71 -5.71
C TRP A 46 -9.02 11.74 -5.41
N LEU A 47 -8.22 11.39 -6.43
CA LEU A 47 -7.02 10.56 -6.28
C LEU A 47 -5.95 11.23 -5.41
N ASP A 48 -5.72 12.53 -5.62
CA ASP A 48 -4.73 13.33 -4.90
C ASP A 48 -5.18 13.71 -3.49
N ALA A 49 -6.46 14.07 -3.30
CA ALA A 49 -6.90 14.72 -2.08
C ALA A 49 -7.22 13.77 -0.92
N SER A 50 -7.76 12.54 -1.11
CA SER A 50 -8.41 11.93 0.07
C SER A 50 -8.76 10.44 0.13
N ALA A 51 -8.16 9.52 -0.61
CA ALA A 51 -8.30 8.10 -0.23
C ALA A 51 -7.06 7.30 -0.57
N MET A 52 -6.59 7.40 -1.81
CA MET A 52 -5.53 6.53 -2.30
C MET A 52 -4.20 6.75 -1.56
N GLN A 53 -3.80 7.99 -1.29
CA GLN A 53 -2.59 8.26 -0.52
C GLN A 53 -2.68 7.75 0.93
N GLN A 54 -3.82 7.93 1.59
CA GLN A 54 -4.04 7.46 2.96
C GLN A 54 -4.07 5.93 3.03
N ILE A 55 -4.68 5.29 2.03
CA ILE A 55 -4.71 3.84 1.87
C ILE A 55 -3.29 3.31 1.64
N GLN A 56 -2.52 3.90 0.72
CA GLN A 56 -1.13 3.52 0.46
C GLN A 56 -0.27 3.63 1.72
N LYS A 57 -0.39 4.73 2.44
CA LYS A 57 0.30 4.92 3.72
C LYS A 57 -0.09 3.85 4.73
N TRP A 58 -1.38 3.61 4.92
CA TRP A 58 -1.87 2.57 5.83
C TRP A 58 -1.35 1.18 5.45
N VAL A 59 -1.34 0.83 4.16
CA VAL A 59 -0.80 -0.44 3.67
C VAL A 59 0.68 -0.57 3.99
N PHE A 60 1.46 0.47 3.70
CA PHE A 60 2.88 0.48 3.98
C PHE A 60 3.17 0.34 5.49
N ASP A 61 2.46 1.08 6.33
CA ASP A 61 2.60 1.03 7.78
C ASP A 61 2.23 -0.35 8.34
N LYS A 62 1.15 -0.95 7.81
CA LYS A 62 0.70 -2.30 8.20
C LYS A 62 1.70 -3.37 7.83
N ALA A 63 2.21 -3.34 6.60
CA ALA A 63 3.23 -4.28 6.12
C ALA A 63 4.54 -4.10 6.88
N SER A 64 4.96 -2.85 7.13
CA SER A 64 6.17 -2.52 7.87
C SER A 64 6.11 -3.01 9.31
N THR A 65 4.97 -2.80 9.98
CA THR A 65 4.73 -3.31 11.34
C THR A 65 4.81 -4.83 11.36
N HIS A 66 4.17 -5.52 10.40
CA HIS A 66 4.24 -6.98 10.32
C HIS A 66 5.67 -7.52 10.20
N ILE A 67 6.50 -6.88 9.36
CA ILE A 67 7.90 -7.27 9.17
C ILE A 67 8.74 -6.96 10.43
N LYS A 68 8.53 -5.79 11.05
CA LYS A 68 9.21 -5.42 12.31
C LYS A 68 8.88 -6.40 13.43
N ASP A 69 7.61 -6.76 13.63
CA ASP A 69 7.18 -7.72 14.65
C ASP A 69 7.80 -9.10 14.43
N LYS A 70 7.92 -9.53 13.17
CA LYS A 70 8.59 -10.79 12.82
C LYS A 70 10.08 -10.73 13.12
N PHE A 71 10.74 -9.63 12.77
CA PHE A 71 12.15 -9.44 13.03
C PHE A 71 12.45 -9.37 14.53
N GLU A 72 11.64 -8.69 15.34
CA GLU A 72 11.82 -8.63 16.80
C GLU A 72 11.81 -10.03 17.43
N LYS A 73 10.94 -10.93 16.93
CA LYS A 73 10.93 -12.34 17.38
C LYS A 73 12.21 -13.09 16.99
N HIS A 74 12.82 -12.77 15.86
CA HIS A 74 14.13 -13.32 15.49
C HIS A 74 15.24 -12.73 16.35
N LEU A 75 15.23 -11.42 16.58
CA LEU A 75 16.20 -10.72 17.41
C LEU A 75 16.23 -11.30 18.83
N GLU A 76 15.05 -11.45 19.43
CA GLU A 76 14.90 -12.04 20.76
C GLU A 76 15.43 -13.49 20.84
N ARG A 77 15.18 -14.31 19.81
CA ARG A 77 15.76 -15.66 19.74
C ARG A 77 17.28 -15.62 19.68
N HIS A 78 17.83 -14.74 18.84
CA HIS A 78 19.28 -14.61 18.68
C HIS A 78 19.95 -14.08 19.95
N ARG A 79 19.29 -13.20 20.71
CA ARG A 79 19.79 -12.72 22.01
C ARG A 79 19.98 -13.88 22.99
N ARG A 80 18.97 -14.76 23.12
CA ARG A 80 19.06 -15.96 23.96
C ARG A 80 20.16 -16.92 23.52
N TRP A 81 20.38 -17.05 22.21
CA TRP A 81 21.48 -17.84 21.68
C TRP A 81 22.84 -17.25 22.03
N LEU A 82 23.00 -15.93 21.89
CA LEU A 82 24.23 -15.23 22.29
C LEU A 82 24.48 -15.40 23.80
N GLU A 83 23.46 -15.22 24.63
CA GLU A 83 23.57 -15.44 26.08
C GLU A 83 24.02 -16.86 26.41
N SER A 84 23.44 -17.86 25.73
CA SER A 84 23.84 -19.27 25.90
C SER A 84 25.27 -19.53 25.42
N ASP A 85 25.67 -18.96 24.27
CA ASP A 85 27.03 -19.10 23.73
C ASP A 85 28.06 -18.47 24.67
N LEU A 86 27.77 -17.28 25.21
CA LEU A 86 28.63 -16.60 26.17
C LEU A 86 28.73 -17.36 27.51
N ALA A 87 27.62 -17.93 27.99
CA ALA A 87 27.61 -18.75 29.21
C ALA A 87 28.45 -20.04 29.09
N ARG A 88 28.69 -20.53 27.87
CA ARG A 88 29.56 -21.69 27.61
C ARG A 88 31.05 -21.35 27.64
N ILE A 89 31.42 -20.08 27.55
CA ILE A 89 32.83 -19.66 27.56
C ILE A 89 33.40 -19.90 28.98
N PRO A 90 34.52 -20.64 29.11
CA PRO A 90 35.15 -20.88 30.40
C PRO A 90 35.53 -19.57 31.11
N TYR A 91 35.30 -19.50 32.42
CA TYR A 91 35.60 -18.33 33.26
C TYR A 91 34.91 -17.02 32.81
N TYR A 92 33.91 -17.07 31.93
CA TYR A 92 33.21 -15.90 31.42
C TYR A 92 32.60 -15.03 32.53
N LYS A 93 32.00 -15.66 33.53
CA LYS A 93 31.42 -14.95 34.68
C LYS A 93 32.49 -14.17 35.46
N THR A 94 33.62 -14.81 35.76
CA THR A 94 34.76 -14.15 36.41
C THR A 94 35.32 -13.03 35.52
N TYR A 95 35.43 -13.24 34.22
CA TYR A 95 35.83 -12.21 33.27
C TYR A 95 34.87 -11.00 33.30
N GLN A 96 33.55 -11.22 33.39
CA GLN A 96 32.56 -10.15 33.52
C GLN A 96 32.63 -9.43 34.87
N ASP A 97 32.70 -10.17 35.98
CA ASP A 97 32.73 -9.61 37.34
C ASP A 97 33.92 -8.66 37.52
N PHE A 98 35.06 -8.97 36.91
CA PHE A 98 36.27 -8.16 36.92
C PHE A 98 36.43 -7.25 35.69
N ARG A 99 35.36 -6.99 34.93
CA ARG A 99 35.34 -6.08 33.77
C ARG A 99 36.45 -6.36 32.73
N GLY A 100 36.81 -7.62 32.56
CA GLY A 100 37.84 -8.07 31.62
C GLY A 100 39.26 -8.10 32.18
N HIS A 101 39.48 -7.76 33.47
CA HIS A 101 40.79 -7.79 34.13
C HIS A 101 40.78 -8.66 35.39
N PRO A 102 40.50 -9.97 35.28
CA PRO A 102 40.49 -10.87 36.42
C PRO A 102 41.91 -11.07 36.98
N PRO A 103 42.14 -10.79 38.29
CA PRO A 103 43.49 -10.80 38.89
C PRO A 103 44.11 -12.21 38.97
N ASN A 104 43.29 -13.26 38.91
CA ASN A 104 43.72 -14.65 39.13
C ASN A 104 43.74 -15.50 37.84
N LEU A 105 43.58 -14.89 36.66
CA LEU A 105 43.71 -15.59 35.39
C LEU A 105 45.01 -15.21 34.69
N ARG A 106 45.61 -16.18 34.02
CA ARG A 106 46.78 -15.94 33.18
C ARG A 106 46.40 -15.08 31.96
N PRO A 107 47.26 -14.17 31.48
CA PRO A 107 46.96 -13.30 30.33
C PRO A 107 46.47 -14.06 29.09
N GLU A 108 47.05 -15.22 28.78
CA GLU A 108 46.69 -16.01 27.60
C GLU A 108 45.24 -16.53 27.66
N VAL A 109 44.75 -16.81 28.88
CA VAL A 109 43.37 -17.23 29.12
C VAL A 109 42.42 -16.06 28.96
N VAL A 110 42.80 -14.88 29.44
CA VAL A 110 42.03 -13.63 29.28
C VAL A 110 41.89 -13.29 27.80
N ASP A 111 42.98 -13.39 27.03
CA ASP A 111 42.95 -13.16 25.59
C ASP A 111 42.08 -14.19 24.85
N ALA A 112 42.12 -15.46 25.26
CA ALA A 112 41.26 -16.50 24.69
C ALA A 112 39.77 -16.20 24.91
N ILE A 113 39.39 -15.80 26.13
CA ILE A 113 38.02 -15.37 26.46
C ILE A 113 37.61 -14.18 25.59
N GLY A 114 38.49 -13.18 25.45
CA GLY A 114 38.26 -12.02 24.59
C GLY A 114 37.98 -12.40 23.14
N ARG A 115 38.78 -13.32 22.56
CA ARG A 115 38.59 -13.83 21.20
C ARG A 115 37.26 -14.59 21.05
N ASP A 116 36.92 -15.43 22.03
CA ASP A 116 35.67 -16.22 21.98
C ASP A 116 34.42 -15.32 22.11
N ILE A 117 34.47 -14.29 22.98
CA ILE A 117 33.42 -13.27 23.09
C ILE A 117 33.26 -12.52 21.75
N TYR A 118 34.37 -12.09 21.16
CA TYR A 118 34.35 -11.39 19.87
C TYR A 118 33.73 -12.26 18.78
N LYS A 119 34.15 -13.52 18.70
CA LYS A 119 33.61 -14.50 17.74
C LYS A 119 32.11 -14.72 17.94
N ALA A 120 31.64 -14.91 19.17
CA ALA A 120 30.22 -15.06 19.48
C ALA A 120 29.40 -13.83 19.05
N ARG A 121 29.92 -12.62 19.32
CA ARG A 121 29.28 -11.36 18.90
C ARG A 121 29.25 -11.18 17.38
N SER A 122 30.32 -11.54 16.68
CA SER A 122 30.34 -11.52 15.20
C SER A 122 29.27 -12.44 14.62
N LEU A 123 29.22 -13.68 15.10
CA LEU A 123 28.21 -14.66 14.65
C LEU A 123 26.78 -14.19 14.94
N PHE A 124 26.55 -13.56 16.08
CA PHE A 124 25.27 -12.94 16.41
C PHE A 124 24.90 -11.83 15.42
N GLN A 125 25.84 -10.95 15.09
CA GLN A 125 25.61 -9.88 14.12
C GLN A 125 25.27 -10.42 12.73
N ASP A 126 26.00 -11.45 12.27
CA ASP A 126 25.74 -12.09 10.97
C ASP A 126 24.34 -12.71 10.93
N ARG A 127 23.94 -13.43 11.99
CA ARG A 127 22.60 -14.01 12.13
C ARG A 127 21.49 -12.97 12.13
N ILE A 128 21.71 -11.81 12.77
CA ILE A 128 20.78 -10.67 12.72
C ILE A 128 20.66 -10.17 11.29
N ASN A 129 21.78 -9.91 10.61
CA ASN A 129 21.80 -9.39 9.25
C ASN A 129 21.06 -10.32 8.29
N ASP A 130 21.27 -11.63 8.40
CA ASP A 130 20.60 -12.61 7.56
C ASP A 130 19.10 -12.72 7.86
N SER A 131 18.72 -12.65 9.14
CA SER A 131 17.31 -12.63 9.54
C SER A 131 16.60 -11.37 9.03
N TRP A 132 17.28 -10.22 9.08
CA TRP A 132 16.76 -8.97 8.53
C TRP A 132 16.57 -9.05 7.02
N ARG A 133 17.58 -9.54 6.28
CA ARG A 133 17.47 -9.80 4.83
C ARG A 133 16.30 -10.73 4.51
N HIS A 134 16.12 -11.78 5.30
CA HIS A 134 15.00 -12.71 5.14
C HIS A 134 13.65 -12.01 5.35
N CYS A 135 13.52 -11.21 6.41
CA CYS A 135 12.31 -10.44 6.70
C CYS A 135 11.96 -9.45 5.57
N ILE A 136 12.94 -8.71 5.06
CA ILE A 136 12.74 -7.77 3.94
C ILE A 136 12.33 -8.48 2.65
N ARG A 137 12.90 -9.66 2.33
CA ARG A 137 12.44 -10.46 1.17
C ARG A 137 10.97 -10.87 1.25
N LYS A 138 10.36 -10.86 2.44
CA LYS A 138 8.92 -11.14 2.64
C LYS A 138 8.04 -9.88 2.60
N PHE A 139 8.62 -8.69 2.51
CA PHE A 139 7.89 -7.42 2.49
C PHE A 139 6.87 -7.32 1.34
N PRO A 140 7.17 -7.74 0.08
CA PRO A 140 6.17 -7.72 -0.99
C PRO A 140 4.92 -8.53 -0.65
N LYS A 141 5.08 -9.75 -0.11
CA LYS A 141 3.96 -10.58 0.34
C LYS A 141 3.16 -9.95 1.48
N ALA A 142 3.83 -9.18 2.35
CA ALA A 142 3.16 -8.43 3.42
C ALA A 142 2.32 -7.27 2.86
N LEU A 143 2.82 -6.58 1.82
CA LEU A 143 2.06 -5.57 1.08
C LEU A 143 0.84 -6.17 0.41
N ASP A 144 0.98 -7.30 -0.31
CA ASP A 144 -0.16 -7.97 -0.97
C ASP A 144 -1.26 -8.33 0.02
N ARG A 145 -0.88 -8.84 1.20
CA ARG A 145 -1.82 -9.16 2.29
C ARG A 145 -2.48 -7.92 2.89
N ALA A 146 -1.77 -6.80 2.96
CA ALA A 146 -2.35 -5.54 3.43
C ALA A 146 -3.32 -4.97 2.38
N TRP A 147 -2.97 -5.03 1.10
CA TRP A 147 -3.85 -4.65 0.00
C TRP A 147 -5.15 -5.47 -0.03
N SER A 148 -5.07 -6.78 0.21
CA SER A 148 -6.25 -7.66 0.23
C SER A 148 -7.24 -7.37 1.37
N GLN A 149 -6.90 -6.50 2.33
CA GLN A 149 -7.80 -6.10 3.42
C GLN A 149 -8.64 -4.87 3.07
N ILE A 150 -8.24 -4.12 2.04
CA ILE A 150 -8.99 -2.95 1.61
C ILE A 150 -10.24 -3.39 0.87
N ARG A 151 -11.38 -2.81 1.25
CA ARG A 151 -12.67 -3.04 0.60
C ARG A 151 -13.12 -1.74 -0.05
N ALA A 152 -13.32 -1.78 -1.37
CA ALA A 152 -13.97 -0.71 -2.11
C ALA A 152 -15.46 -1.04 -2.26
N GLN A 153 -16.33 -0.10 -1.90
CA GLN A 153 -17.75 -0.17 -2.23
C GLN A 153 -18.01 0.72 -3.43
N TYR A 154 -18.49 0.13 -4.51
CA TYR A 154 -18.95 0.90 -5.66
C TYR A 154 -20.35 1.44 -5.37
N PRO A 155 -20.66 2.68 -5.77
CA PRO A 155 -22.04 3.14 -5.75
C PRO A 155 -22.86 2.27 -6.70
N ILE A 156 -23.80 1.50 -6.13
CA ILE A 156 -24.77 0.73 -6.91
C ILE A 156 -25.94 1.65 -7.19
N ASP A 157 -26.01 2.20 -8.40
CA ASP A 157 -27.18 2.95 -8.83
C ASP A 157 -28.24 1.96 -9.30
N ALA A 158 -29.21 1.65 -8.43
CA ALA A 158 -30.28 0.66 -8.73
C ALA A 158 -31.10 0.99 -9.99
N ARG A 159 -30.98 2.23 -10.52
CA ARG A 159 -31.66 2.70 -11.74
C ARG A 159 -30.88 2.46 -13.03
N ALA A 160 -29.59 2.12 -12.96
CA ALA A 160 -28.74 1.93 -14.15
C ALA A 160 -28.90 0.55 -14.82
N ILE A 161 -29.52 -0.41 -14.13
CA ILE A 161 -29.88 -1.72 -14.69
C ILE A 161 -31.28 -1.61 -15.31
N ARG A 162 -31.43 -0.85 -16.42
CA ARG A 162 -32.55 -1.11 -17.32
C ARG A 162 -32.10 -2.20 -18.29
N PRO A 163 -32.75 -3.37 -18.32
CA PRO A 163 -32.50 -4.32 -19.41
C PRO A 163 -32.76 -3.59 -20.74
N PRO A 164 -31.93 -3.83 -21.77
CA PRO A 164 -32.17 -3.24 -23.09
C PRO A 164 -33.61 -3.54 -23.50
N PRO A 165 -34.36 -2.55 -24.06
CA PRO A 165 -35.72 -2.80 -24.49
C PRO A 165 -35.69 -3.99 -25.46
N ALA A 166 -36.48 -5.02 -25.15
CA ALA A 166 -36.59 -6.20 -25.97
C ALA A 166 -36.84 -5.75 -27.41
N ARG A 167 -35.93 -6.13 -28.34
CA ARG A 167 -36.16 -5.93 -29.76
C ARG A 167 -37.45 -6.66 -30.08
N ARG A 168 -38.55 -5.94 -30.28
CA ARG A 168 -39.72 -6.48 -30.97
C ARG A 168 -39.22 -6.83 -32.37
N ASN A 169 -38.98 -8.11 -32.62
CA ASN A 169 -38.85 -8.62 -33.98
C ASN A 169 -40.19 -8.37 -34.67
N SER A 170 -40.33 -7.22 -35.33
CA SER A 170 -41.28 -7.07 -36.42
C SER A 170 -40.80 -7.95 -37.55
N PHE A 171 -41.19 -9.24 -37.50
CA PHE A 171 -41.24 -10.07 -38.69
C PHE A 171 -42.28 -9.42 -39.61
N TYR A 172 -41.81 -8.63 -40.56
CA TYR A 172 -42.58 -8.33 -41.76
C TYR A 172 -42.64 -9.62 -42.58
N LEU A 173 -43.74 -10.36 -42.41
CA LEU A 173 -44.26 -11.21 -43.48
C LEU A 173 -44.77 -10.26 -44.57
N TRP A 174 -44.13 -10.30 -45.73
CA TRP A 174 -44.70 -9.80 -46.98
C TRP A 174 -44.78 -10.97 -47.98
N PRO A 175 -45.80 -10.95 -48.84
CA PRO A 175 -46.41 -12.12 -49.49
C PRO A 175 -45.58 -12.78 -50.58
#